data_AF-A0AAE1N7G2-F1
#
_entry.id   AF-A0AAE1N7G2-F1
#
_cell.length_a   1.000
_cell.length_b   1.000
_cell.length_c   1.000
_cell.angle_alpha   90.00
_cell.angle_beta   90.00
_cell.angle_gamma   90.00
#
_symmetry.space_group_name_H-M   'P 1'
#
loop_
_entity.id
_entity.type
_entity.pdbx_description
1 polymer ?
#
loop_
_entity_poly.entity_id
_entity_poly.type
_entity_poly.pdbx_seq_one_letter_code
_entity_poly.pdbx_strand_id
1 'polypeptide(L)'
;MGRCLLCFLLILIFLAFPFLSEVHSASFKIVNKCRHTIWPGLLSGATSPQLSTTGFALQSGKSNTITVPKSWSGRIWARTLCGQDSDGKFSCLTADCGSGQVQCAGGAKPPATLAEFTLNGADGLDFYDVSLVDGYNLPMLIVAKGGKRGGCSATGCLVDLNGACPADLRVARGNGTGTGGDSMACRSACEAFGDPQYCCSEAYATPDTCHPSVYSQFFKHACPRAYSYAYDDKTSTYTCASADYLIIFCPLPYTSQKLLGARKDGAPLPLVNKTMMYLKHSGVSSSTDRIAEPK
;
A
#
# COMPACT_ATOMS: atom_id res chain seq x y z
N MET A 1 -49.28 43.86 -3.32
CA MET A 1 -47.97 43.87 -2.63
C MET A 1 -47.59 42.50 -2.03
N GLY A 2 -48.51 41.72 -1.44
CA GLY A 2 -48.17 40.45 -0.77
C GLY A 2 -47.58 39.32 -1.65
N ARG A 3 -48.00 39.20 -2.92
CA ARG A 3 -47.50 38.12 -3.82
C ARG A 3 -46.04 38.33 -4.27
N CYS A 4 -45.60 39.58 -4.39
CA CYS A 4 -44.22 39.92 -4.78
C CYS A 4 -43.25 39.70 -3.62
N LEU A 5 -43.68 40.03 -2.39
CA LEU A 5 -42.92 39.80 -1.16
C LEU A 5 -42.69 38.30 -0.91
N LEU A 6 -43.71 37.47 -1.16
CA LEU A 6 -43.62 36.02 -1.00
C LEU A 6 -42.63 35.38 -1.99
N CYS A 7 -42.61 35.83 -3.25
CA CYS A 7 -41.62 35.39 -4.24
C CYS A 7 -40.19 35.82 -3.86
N PHE A 8 -40.02 37.03 -3.32
CA PHE A 8 -38.71 37.53 -2.88
C PHE A 8 -38.16 36.74 -1.69
N LEU A 9 -39.02 36.37 -0.73
CA LEU A 9 -38.67 35.50 0.39
C LEU A 9 -38.29 34.08 -0.07
N LEU A 10 -39.00 33.51 -1.05
CA LEU A 10 -38.68 32.18 -1.60
C LEU A 10 -37.34 32.16 -2.35
N ILE A 11 -37.00 33.23 -3.08
CA ILE A 11 -35.71 33.38 -3.77
C ILE A 11 -34.56 33.54 -2.76
N LEU A 12 -34.76 34.30 -1.68
CA LEU A 12 -33.78 34.44 -0.60
C LEU A 12 -33.55 33.12 0.14
N ILE A 13 -34.58 32.30 0.35
CA ILE A 13 -34.46 30.95 0.94
C ILE A 13 -33.67 30.01 0.01
N PHE A 14 -33.89 30.08 -1.31
CA PHE A 14 -33.11 29.29 -2.28
C PHE A 14 -31.64 29.73 -2.39
N LEU A 15 -31.34 31.02 -2.19
CA LEU A 15 -29.97 31.57 -2.17
C LEU A 15 -29.25 31.35 -0.83
N ALA A 16 -30.00 31.08 0.25
CA ALA A 16 -29.48 30.87 1.60
C ALA A 16 -29.33 29.39 1.99
N PHE A 17 -29.62 28.44 1.09
CA PHE A 17 -29.15 27.06 1.24
C PHE A 17 -27.69 27.03 0.77
N PRO A 18 -26.68 27.07 1.67
CA PRO A 18 -25.36 26.61 1.26
C PRO A 18 -25.57 25.19 0.72
N PHE A 19 -25.06 24.92 -0.47
CA PHE A 19 -24.83 23.54 -0.90
C PHE A 19 -23.84 22.94 0.11
N LEU A 20 -24.37 22.45 1.24
CA LEU A 20 -23.63 21.65 2.18
C LEU A 20 -23.22 20.42 1.38
N SER A 21 -21.99 20.44 0.89
CA SER A 21 -21.37 19.25 0.33
C SER A 21 -21.36 18.24 1.47
N GLU A 22 -22.23 17.24 1.39
CA GLU A 22 -22.38 16.24 2.42
C GLU A 22 -21.13 15.35 2.40
N VAL A 23 -20.09 15.80 3.11
CA VAL A 23 -18.84 15.04 3.27
C VAL A 23 -19.15 13.87 4.19
N HIS A 24 -19.35 12.71 3.58
CA HIS A 24 -19.51 11.44 4.26
C HIS A 24 -18.17 10.96 4.84
N SER A 25 -18.20 10.28 5.98
CA SER A 25 -17.05 9.52 6.47
C SER A 25 -16.68 8.43 5.46
N ALA A 26 -15.38 8.23 5.22
CA ALA A 26 -14.90 7.11 4.43
C ALA A 26 -14.83 5.83 5.29
N SER A 27 -14.81 4.68 4.63
CA SER A 27 -14.50 3.40 5.24
C SER A 27 -13.32 2.72 4.56
N PHE A 28 -12.48 2.08 5.36
CA PHE A 28 -11.39 1.25 4.90
C PHE A 28 -11.76 -0.21 5.10
N LYS A 29 -11.97 -0.93 4.00
CA LYS A 29 -12.14 -2.39 4.02
C LYS A 29 -10.78 -3.03 3.77
N ILE A 30 -10.21 -3.61 4.81
CA ILE A 30 -8.91 -4.29 4.80
C ILE A 30 -9.16 -5.78 4.56
N VAL A 31 -8.53 -6.34 3.52
CA VAL A 31 -8.76 -7.72 3.06
C VAL A 31 -7.45 -8.49 3.04
N ASN A 32 -7.44 -9.66 3.68
CA ASN A 32 -6.33 -10.59 3.57
C ASN A 32 -6.64 -11.63 2.48
N LYS A 33 -5.90 -11.57 1.36
CA LYS A 33 -5.89 -12.62 0.33
C LYS A 33 -4.62 -13.47 0.35
N CYS A 34 -3.72 -13.23 1.31
CA CYS A 34 -2.57 -14.08 1.56
C CYS A 34 -3.03 -15.46 2.04
N ARG A 35 -2.21 -16.48 1.83
CA ARG A 35 -2.49 -17.87 2.28
C ARG A 35 -2.22 -18.11 3.76
N HIS A 36 -1.87 -17.07 4.51
CA HIS A 36 -1.55 -17.10 5.92
C HIS A 36 -2.21 -15.92 6.64
N THR A 37 -2.29 -15.99 7.97
CA THR A 37 -2.74 -14.87 8.81
C THR A 37 -1.73 -13.73 8.71
N ILE A 38 -2.25 -12.52 8.58
CA ILE A 38 -1.47 -11.27 8.67
C ILE A 38 -1.98 -10.46 9.86
N TRP A 39 -1.18 -9.52 10.34
CA TRP A 39 -1.58 -8.62 11.41
C TRP A 39 -1.48 -7.17 10.94
N PRO A 40 -2.56 -6.60 10.38
CA PRO A 40 -2.57 -5.21 9.98
C PRO A 40 -2.18 -4.30 11.14
N GLY A 41 -1.42 -3.26 10.83
CA GLY A 41 -1.08 -2.15 11.71
C GLY A 41 -1.61 -0.86 11.10
N LEU A 42 -2.09 0.06 11.95
CA LEU A 42 -2.61 1.35 11.54
C LEU A 42 -1.99 2.43 12.43
N LEU A 43 -1.56 3.51 11.81
CA LEU A 43 -1.01 4.67 12.50
C LEU A 43 -1.69 5.93 11.98
N SER A 44 -2.40 6.63 12.86
CA SER A 44 -2.81 8.01 12.61
C SER A 44 -1.60 8.94 12.69
N GLY A 45 -1.50 9.90 11.77
CA GLY A 45 -0.52 10.98 11.84
C GLY A 45 -0.71 11.83 13.10
N ALA A 46 0.32 12.58 13.48
CA ALA A 46 0.37 13.32 14.76
C ALA A 46 -0.82 14.26 14.99
N THR A 47 -1.37 14.84 13.91
CA THR A 47 -2.51 15.77 13.94
C THR A 47 -3.85 15.11 13.62
N SER A 48 -3.87 13.80 13.35
CA SER A 48 -5.08 13.08 12.96
C SER A 48 -5.73 12.38 14.16
N PRO A 49 -7.08 12.25 14.18
CA PRO A 49 -7.76 11.50 15.22
C PRO A 49 -7.30 10.04 15.24
N GLN A 50 -7.24 9.46 16.44
CA GLN A 50 -6.92 8.04 16.59
C GLN A 50 -8.08 7.18 16.07
N LEU A 51 -7.73 6.08 15.41
CA LEU A 51 -8.71 5.08 14.97
C LEU A 51 -9.14 4.20 16.13
N SER A 52 -10.24 3.47 15.94
CA SER A 52 -10.76 2.52 16.95
C SER A 52 -9.83 1.33 17.23
N THR A 53 -8.84 1.10 16.35
CA THR A 53 -7.81 0.07 16.49
C THR A 53 -6.54 0.51 15.76
N THR A 54 -5.38 0.18 16.32
CA THR A 54 -4.05 0.37 15.71
C THR A 54 -3.42 -0.96 15.28
N GLY A 55 -4.04 -2.10 15.59
CA GLY A 55 -3.63 -3.39 15.05
C GLY A 55 -4.56 -4.54 15.42
N PHE A 56 -4.64 -5.55 14.56
CA PHE A 56 -5.48 -6.74 14.77
C PHE A 56 -4.96 -7.93 13.98
N ALA A 57 -5.42 -9.14 14.31
CA ALA A 57 -5.17 -10.34 13.51
C ALA A 57 -6.21 -10.45 12.39
N LEU A 58 -5.78 -10.82 11.18
CA LEU A 58 -6.65 -11.01 10.03
C LEU A 58 -6.32 -12.34 9.32
N GLN A 59 -7.18 -13.34 9.50
CA GLN A 59 -7.01 -14.66 8.90
C GLN A 59 -7.14 -14.63 7.36
N SER A 60 -6.58 -15.65 6.70
CA SER A 60 -6.68 -15.80 5.25
C SER A 60 -8.13 -15.76 4.76
N GLY A 61 -8.37 -14.98 3.71
CA GLY A 61 -9.69 -14.81 3.09
C GLY A 61 -10.65 -13.91 3.86
N LYS A 62 -10.29 -13.43 5.05
CA LYS A 62 -11.13 -12.53 5.87
C LYS A 62 -10.91 -11.07 5.54
N SER A 63 -11.84 -10.23 5.99
CA SER A 63 -11.75 -8.78 5.89
C SER A 63 -12.23 -8.12 7.17
N ASN A 64 -11.72 -6.93 7.45
CA ASN A 64 -12.21 -6.05 8.51
C ASN A 64 -12.49 -4.67 7.91
N THR A 65 -13.57 -4.02 8.34
CA THR A 65 -13.93 -2.67 7.89
C THR A 65 -13.77 -1.71 9.04
N ILE A 66 -13.07 -0.60 8.80
CA ILE A 66 -12.81 0.45 9.78
C ILE A 66 -13.43 1.73 9.24
N THR A 67 -14.29 2.36 10.05
CA THR A 67 -14.77 3.71 9.77
C THR A 67 -13.66 4.69 10.10
N VAL A 68 -13.33 5.57 9.15
CA VAL A 68 -12.31 6.59 9.34
C VAL A 68 -12.92 7.99 9.45
N PRO A 69 -12.32 8.89 10.24
CA PRO A 69 -12.75 10.28 10.32
C PRO A 69 -12.75 10.95 8.94
N LYS A 70 -13.58 11.99 8.78
CA LYS A 70 -13.70 12.74 7.51
C LYS A 70 -12.37 13.32 7.03
N SER A 71 -11.56 13.80 7.97
CA SER A 71 -10.18 14.22 7.74
C SER A 71 -9.27 13.32 8.56
N TRP A 72 -8.51 12.47 7.88
CA TRP A 72 -7.57 11.54 8.48
C TRP A 72 -6.36 11.42 7.58
N SER A 73 -5.18 11.55 8.15
CA SER A 73 -3.92 11.25 7.49
C SER A 73 -3.18 10.18 8.30
N GLY A 74 -2.59 9.22 7.62
CA GLY A 74 -1.92 8.10 8.27
C GLY A 74 -1.58 6.98 7.32
N ARG A 75 -1.13 5.87 7.90
CA ARG A 75 -0.61 4.73 7.15
C ARG A 75 -1.09 3.40 7.70
N ILE A 76 -1.18 2.43 6.80
CA ILE A 76 -1.63 1.07 7.04
C ILE A 76 -0.62 0.10 6.44
N TRP A 77 -0.26 -0.94 7.18
CA TRP A 77 0.65 -2.00 6.73
C TRP A 77 0.18 -3.35 7.24
N ALA A 78 0.87 -4.43 6.87
CA ALA A 78 0.64 -5.75 7.45
C ALA A 78 1.94 -6.37 7.96
N ARG A 79 1.88 -6.85 9.20
CA ARG A 79 2.91 -7.69 9.80
C ARG A 79 2.71 -9.15 9.41
N THR A 80 3.82 -9.88 9.31
CA THR A 80 3.82 -11.32 9.00
C THR A 80 4.68 -12.10 9.97
N LEU A 81 4.43 -13.41 10.04
CA LEU A 81 5.18 -14.35 10.87
C LEU A 81 5.24 -13.89 12.33
N CYS A 82 4.07 -13.52 12.85
CA CYS A 82 3.94 -13.04 14.21
C CYS A 82 3.70 -14.19 15.19
N GLY A 83 4.18 -14.01 16.41
CA GLY A 83 4.00 -14.93 17.51
C GLY A 83 4.05 -14.21 18.85
N GLN A 84 3.67 -14.94 19.89
CA GLN A 84 3.80 -14.51 21.27
C GLN A 84 4.88 -15.39 21.92
N ASP A 85 5.84 -14.78 22.60
CA ASP A 85 6.85 -15.54 23.34
C ASP A 85 6.31 -16.05 24.70
N SER A 86 7.16 -16.76 25.45
CA SER A 86 6.81 -17.31 26.76
C SER A 86 6.40 -16.26 27.79
N ASP A 87 6.83 -15.01 27.60
CA ASP A 87 6.56 -13.90 28.50
C ASP A 87 5.29 -13.13 28.09
N GLY A 88 4.58 -13.61 27.06
CA GLY A 88 3.38 -12.97 26.56
C GLY A 88 3.64 -11.79 25.62
N LYS A 89 4.89 -11.55 25.20
CA LYS A 89 5.23 -10.44 24.31
C LYS A 89 4.99 -10.84 22.86
N PHE A 90 4.18 -10.04 22.18
CA PHE A 90 3.87 -10.21 20.76
C PHE A 90 4.95 -9.55 19.90
N SER A 91 5.45 -10.29 18.90
CA SER A 91 6.41 -9.76 17.93
C SER A 91 6.21 -10.39 16.55
N CYS A 92 6.66 -9.70 15.52
CA CYS A 92 6.59 -10.14 14.13
C CYS A 92 7.95 -10.10 13.45
N LEU A 93 8.17 -11.00 12.49
CA LEU A 93 9.43 -11.02 11.75
C LEU A 93 9.54 -9.85 10.76
N THR A 94 8.44 -9.44 10.12
CA THR A 94 8.41 -8.32 9.18
C THR A 94 7.44 -7.25 9.64
N ALA A 95 7.81 -5.97 9.44
CA ALA A 95 6.95 -4.81 9.68
C ALA A 95 6.42 -4.68 11.13
N ASP A 96 7.10 -5.29 12.10
CA ASP A 96 6.77 -5.22 13.52
C ASP A 96 6.70 -3.77 14.01
N CYS A 97 5.77 -3.44 14.90
CA CYS A 97 5.60 -2.08 15.39
C CYS A 97 6.17 -1.85 16.79
N GLY A 98 6.92 -2.82 17.33
CA GLY A 98 7.71 -2.68 18.55
C GLY A 98 6.92 -2.53 19.85
N SER A 99 5.59 -2.60 19.82
CA SER A 99 4.74 -2.41 21.01
C SER A 99 4.75 -3.59 21.97
N GLY A 100 5.22 -4.76 21.53
CA GLY A 100 5.06 -6.01 22.29
C GLY A 100 3.61 -6.53 22.31
N GLN A 101 2.71 -5.93 21.53
CA GLN A 101 1.27 -6.21 21.52
C GLN A 101 0.73 -6.28 20.09
N VAL A 102 -0.47 -6.86 19.92
CA VAL A 102 -1.17 -6.83 18.63
C VAL A 102 -1.52 -5.39 18.23
N GLN A 103 -1.93 -4.56 19.19
CA GLN A 103 -2.11 -3.11 18.97
C GLN A 103 -0.75 -2.43 18.79
N CYS A 104 -0.66 -1.48 17.86
CA CYS A 104 0.55 -0.71 17.62
C CYS A 104 0.55 0.62 18.39
N ALA A 105 1.73 1.03 18.85
CA ALA A 105 1.97 2.32 19.49
C ALA A 105 2.85 3.26 18.62
N GLY A 106 3.21 2.80 17.42
CA GLY A 106 4.09 3.49 16.48
C GLY A 106 3.99 2.86 15.09
N GLY A 107 4.85 3.31 14.19
CA GLY A 107 4.91 2.80 12.82
C GLY A 107 5.49 1.40 12.71
N ALA A 108 5.42 0.83 11.50
CA ALA A 108 6.17 -0.37 11.15
C ALA A 108 7.68 -0.13 11.26
N LYS A 109 8.42 -1.14 11.72
CA LYS A 109 9.86 -1.25 11.49
C LYS A 109 10.07 -1.76 10.07
N PRO A 110 10.76 -1.01 9.19
CA PRO A 110 11.04 -1.45 7.84
C PRO A 110 11.85 -2.77 7.80
N PRO A 111 11.78 -3.53 6.69
CA PRO A 111 11.00 -3.25 5.48
C PRO A 111 9.49 -3.49 5.64
N ALA A 112 8.68 -2.57 5.10
CA ALA A 112 7.22 -2.65 5.13
C ALA A 112 6.60 -1.96 3.90
N THR A 113 5.72 -2.68 3.20
CA THR A 113 4.85 -2.06 2.19
C THR A 113 3.75 -1.27 2.89
N LEU A 114 3.61 0.00 2.53
CA LEU A 114 2.67 0.93 3.16
C LEU A 114 1.52 1.28 2.22
N ALA A 115 0.31 1.40 2.77
CA ALA A 115 -0.79 2.16 2.20
C ALA A 115 -0.88 3.48 2.95
N GLU A 116 -0.72 4.60 2.24
CA GLU A 116 -0.70 5.93 2.83
C GLU A 116 -1.92 6.72 2.36
N PHE A 117 -2.50 7.51 3.25
CA PHE A 117 -3.67 8.33 2.95
C PHE A 117 -3.56 9.71 3.59
N THR A 118 -4.13 10.69 2.91
CA THR A 118 -4.54 11.98 3.45
C THR A 118 -5.94 12.28 2.91
N LEU A 119 -6.96 12.08 3.74
CA LEU A 119 -8.36 12.28 3.38
C LEU A 119 -8.76 13.75 3.50
N ASN A 120 -9.58 14.21 2.56
CA ASN A 120 -10.10 15.57 2.50
C ASN A 120 -8.97 16.63 2.59
N GLY A 121 -7.91 16.43 1.81
CA GLY A 121 -6.80 17.35 1.64
C GLY A 121 -7.11 18.50 0.68
N ALA A 122 -6.12 18.92 -0.11
CA ALA A 122 -6.27 20.00 -1.07
C ALA A 122 -7.48 19.78 -2.01
N ASP A 123 -8.24 20.85 -2.26
CA ASP A 123 -9.47 20.84 -3.06
C ASP A 123 -10.53 19.81 -2.61
N GLY A 124 -10.51 19.38 -1.34
CA GLY A 124 -11.40 18.33 -0.82
C GLY A 124 -11.18 16.98 -1.51
N LEU A 125 -9.96 16.73 -1.99
CA LEU A 125 -9.52 15.44 -2.52
C LEU A 125 -8.86 14.63 -1.42
N ASP A 126 -9.11 13.35 -1.44
CA ASP A 126 -8.28 12.36 -0.78
C ASP A 126 -7.04 12.12 -1.64
N PHE A 127 -5.88 12.00 -0.99
CA PHE A 127 -4.61 11.58 -1.57
C PHE A 127 -4.26 10.22 -0.99
N TYR A 128 -3.87 9.28 -1.85
CA TYR A 128 -3.50 7.94 -1.43
C TYR A 128 -2.52 7.30 -2.38
N ASP A 129 -1.76 6.36 -1.84
CA ASP A 129 -0.73 5.64 -2.56
C ASP A 129 -0.36 4.33 -1.85
N VAL A 130 0.27 3.44 -2.60
CA VAL A 130 1.09 2.37 -2.03
C VAL A 130 2.55 2.80 -2.13
N SER A 131 3.27 2.68 -1.03
CA SER A 131 4.65 3.15 -0.90
C SER A 131 5.60 2.03 -0.53
N LEU A 132 6.73 2.01 -1.25
CA LEU A 132 7.88 1.12 -1.06
C LEU A 132 9.12 1.89 -0.60
N VAL A 133 8.94 3.14 -0.16
CA VAL A 133 10.02 3.98 0.39
C VAL A 133 10.64 3.31 1.63
N ASP A 134 9.79 2.69 2.46
CA ASP A 134 10.18 1.88 3.62
C ASP A 134 10.40 0.41 3.23
N GLY A 135 10.63 0.11 1.95
CA GLY A 135 10.83 -1.24 1.43
C GLY A 135 9.54 -2.03 1.21
N TYR A 136 9.69 -3.36 1.14
CA TYR A 136 8.64 -4.28 0.74
C TYR A 136 8.61 -5.52 1.62
N ASN A 137 7.43 -5.96 2.02
CA ASN A 137 7.26 -7.27 2.65
C ASN A 137 6.11 -8.09 2.06
N LEU A 138 5.02 -7.44 1.65
CA LEU A 138 3.83 -8.07 1.07
C LEU A 138 3.28 -7.30 -0.13
N PRO A 139 2.71 -7.98 -1.14
CA PRO A 139 2.02 -7.29 -2.20
C PRO A 139 0.75 -6.62 -1.67
N MET A 140 0.43 -5.44 -2.19
CA MET A 140 -0.67 -4.60 -1.73
C MET A 140 -1.37 -3.89 -2.89
N LEU A 141 -2.68 -3.69 -2.76
CA LEU A 141 -3.50 -2.94 -3.70
C LEU A 141 -4.52 -2.08 -2.96
N ILE A 142 -4.64 -0.81 -3.37
CA ILE A 142 -5.70 0.10 -2.97
C ILE A 142 -6.66 0.31 -4.14
N VAL A 143 -7.96 0.20 -3.87
CA VAL A 143 -9.02 0.51 -4.83
C VAL A 143 -10.05 1.43 -4.17
N ALA A 144 -10.14 2.67 -4.67
CA ALA A 144 -11.20 3.60 -4.29
C ALA A 144 -12.57 3.13 -4.82
N LYS A 145 -13.67 3.29 -4.08
CA LYS A 145 -15.04 2.85 -4.39
C LYS A 145 -16.02 3.99 -4.19
N GLY A 146 -16.97 4.15 -5.12
CA GLY A 146 -18.01 5.21 -5.04
C GLY A 146 -17.54 6.64 -5.33
N GLY A 147 -16.22 6.84 -5.51
CA GLY A 147 -15.66 8.17 -5.74
C GLY A 147 -16.12 8.85 -7.02
N LYS A 148 -16.22 10.19 -6.96
CA LYS A 148 -16.85 11.01 -8.01
C LYS A 148 -15.88 11.89 -8.79
N ARG A 149 -14.71 12.21 -8.24
CA ARG A 149 -13.70 13.14 -8.81
C ARG A 149 -12.29 12.68 -8.42
N GLY A 150 -11.24 13.16 -9.11
CA GLY A 150 -9.83 12.83 -8.81
C GLY A 150 -9.28 11.63 -9.58
N GLY A 151 -10.05 11.06 -10.51
CA GLY A 151 -9.66 9.88 -11.28
C GLY A 151 -9.87 8.56 -10.53
N CYS A 152 -9.70 8.52 -9.20
CA CYS A 152 -10.04 7.37 -8.34
C CYS A 152 -9.40 6.04 -8.82
N SER A 153 -8.20 6.17 -9.35
CA SER A 153 -7.48 5.09 -10.00
C SER A 153 -6.83 4.17 -8.95
N ALA A 154 -6.69 2.88 -9.25
CA ALA A 154 -6.07 1.96 -8.29
C ALA A 154 -4.56 2.23 -8.10
N THR A 155 -3.96 1.78 -7.02
CA THR A 155 -2.50 1.87 -6.81
C THR A 155 -2.02 0.67 -6.02
N GLY A 156 -0.80 0.21 -6.29
CA GLY A 156 -0.31 -0.99 -5.64
C GLY A 156 0.97 -1.55 -6.21
N CYS A 157 1.42 -2.58 -5.52
CA CYS A 157 2.51 -3.46 -5.91
C CYS A 157 2.00 -4.90 -5.81
N LEU A 158 1.64 -5.50 -6.96
CA LEU A 158 0.92 -6.79 -7.00
C LEU A 158 1.85 -7.97 -7.23
N VAL A 159 3.12 -7.72 -7.55
CA VAL A 159 4.14 -8.76 -7.73
C VAL A 159 4.78 -9.09 -6.39
N ASP A 160 5.21 -10.34 -6.25
CA ASP A 160 6.02 -10.80 -5.13
C ASP A 160 7.48 -10.43 -5.37
N LEU A 161 7.95 -9.36 -4.70
CA LEU A 161 9.32 -8.87 -4.87
C LEU A 161 10.35 -9.64 -4.05
N ASN A 162 9.91 -10.48 -3.10
CA ASN A 162 10.83 -11.11 -2.16
C ASN A 162 11.83 -12.02 -2.88
N GLY A 163 11.36 -12.89 -3.79
CA GLY A 163 12.24 -13.77 -4.55
C GLY A 163 13.15 -13.05 -5.56
N ALA A 164 12.73 -11.87 -6.04
CA ALA A 164 13.49 -11.06 -7.00
C ALA A 164 14.34 -9.96 -6.32
N CYS A 165 14.29 -9.87 -4.99
CA CYS A 165 14.94 -8.80 -4.25
C CYS A 165 16.46 -8.84 -4.48
N PRO A 166 17.09 -7.70 -4.86
CA PRO A 166 18.54 -7.59 -4.99
C PRO A 166 19.25 -8.09 -3.75
N ALA A 167 20.41 -8.72 -3.92
CA ALA A 167 21.15 -9.36 -2.83
C ALA A 167 21.43 -8.37 -1.68
N ASP A 168 21.83 -7.14 -2.02
CA ASP A 168 22.18 -6.09 -1.06
C ASP A 168 20.97 -5.55 -0.26
N LEU A 169 19.75 -5.82 -0.73
CA LEU A 169 18.50 -5.37 -0.11
C LEU A 169 17.76 -6.50 0.62
N ARG A 170 18.27 -7.73 0.54
CA ARG A 170 17.55 -8.93 0.97
C ARG A 170 17.52 -9.06 2.49
N VAL A 171 16.34 -9.31 3.06
CA VAL A 171 16.22 -9.80 4.44
C VAL A 171 16.10 -11.32 4.44
N ALA A 172 17.17 -11.99 4.84
CA ALA A 172 17.20 -13.44 4.94
C ALA A 172 16.32 -13.95 6.10
N ARG A 173 15.72 -15.13 5.93
CA ARG A 173 15.10 -15.86 7.04
C ARG A 173 16.23 -16.26 8.02
N GLY A 174 16.15 -15.84 9.28
CA GLY A 174 17.11 -16.22 10.31
C GLY A 174 17.26 -17.74 10.43
N ASN A 175 18.50 -18.17 10.71
CA ASN A 175 19.10 -19.51 10.62
C ASN A 175 19.53 -19.91 9.19
N GLY A 176 20.82 -19.71 8.92
CA GLY A 176 21.51 -19.92 7.63
C GLY A 176 21.60 -21.38 7.16
N THR A 177 20.47 -22.10 7.13
CA THR A 177 20.34 -23.43 6.53
C THR A 177 19.47 -23.40 5.27
N GLY A 178 19.00 -22.23 4.83
CA GLY A 178 18.29 -22.08 3.57
C GLY A 178 19.24 -22.13 2.38
N THR A 179 19.32 -23.27 1.71
CA THR A 179 19.90 -23.37 0.36
C THR A 179 19.02 -22.59 -0.62
N GLY A 180 19.33 -21.31 -0.82
CA GLY A 180 18.80 -20.49 -1.91
C GLY A 180 17.60 -19.59 -1.60
N GLY A 181 17.73 -18.32 -2.00
CA GLY A 181 16.63 -17.55 -2.61
C GLY A 181 15.52 -16.93 -1.74
N ASP A 182 15.11 -17.55 -0.63
CA ASP A 182 13.88 -17.12 0.07
C ASP A 182 14.10 -15.90 0.97
N SER A 183 14.10 -14.71 0.34
CA SER A 183 13.92 -13.44 1.05
C SER A 183 12.56 -13.44 1.75
N MET A 184 12.50 -12.91 2.97
CA MET A 184 11.23 -12.68 3.69
C MET A 184 10.69 -11.26 3.45
N ALA A 185 11.57 -10.33 3.09
CA ALA A 185 11.26 -8.93 2.82
C ALA A 185 12.42 -8.26 2.07
N CYS A 186 12.17 -7.16 1.37
CA CYS A 186 13.16 -6.40 0.62
C CYS A 186 13.29 -4.99 1.18
N ARG A 187 14.47 -4.62 1.65
CA ARG A 187 14.76 -3.24 2.11
C ARG A 187 14.71 -2.27 0.95
N SER A 188 14.36 -1.01 1.22
CA SER A 188 14.71 0.07 0.31
C SER A 188 16.21 0.37 0.43
N ALA A 189 16.76 1.15 -0.51
CA ALA A 189 18.16 1.58 -0.42
C ALA A 189 18.42 2.47 0.81
N CYS A 190 17.46 3.32 1.19
CA CYS A 190 17.59 4.13 2.41
C CYS A 190 17.74 3.22 3.64
N GLU A 191 16.89 2.21 3.78
CA GLU A 191 16.94 1.25 4.90
C GLU A 191 18.16 0.31 4.87
N ALA A 192 18.72 0.06 3.69
CA ALA A 192 19.90 -0.79 3.56
C ALA A 192 21.20 -0.03 3.88
N PHE A 193 21.32 1.22 3.40
CA PHE A 193 22.60 1.93 3.37
C PHE A 193 22.61 3.21 4.21
N GLY A 194 21.47 3.85 4.43
CA GLY A 194 21.38 5.11 5.19
C GLY A 194 21.97 6.34 4.47
N ASP A 195 22.42 6.21 3.22
CA ASP A 195 23.03 7.31 2.48
C ASP A 195 22.00 8.43 2.19
N PRO A 196 22.37 9.72 2.35
CA PRO A 196 21.47 10.84 2.11
C PRO A 196 20.84 10.87 0.72
N GLN A 197 21.56 10.40 -0.31
CA GLN A 197 21.05 10.28 -1.68
C GLN A 197 19.91 9.26 -1.84
N TYR A 198 19.83 8.25 -0.98
CA TYR A 198 18.76 7.24 -1.00
C TYR A 198 17.62 7.61 -0.07
N CYS A 199 17.94 8.29 1.04
CA CYS A 199 16.97 8.76 2.01
C CYS A 199 16.36 10.12 1.67
N CYS A 200 16.85 10.78 0.61
CA CYS A 200 16.48 12.14 0.24
C CYS A 200 16.58 13.12 1.42
N SER A 201 17.73 13.11 2.09
CA SER A 201 18.02 13.95 3.24
C SER A 201 19.22 14.86 2.96
N GLU A 202 19.46 15.83 3.87
CA GLU A 202 20.59 16.75 3.79
C GLU A 202 20.66 17.48 2.43
N ALA A 203 21.77 17.36 1.70
CA ALA A 203 21.96 17.95 0.37
C ALA A 203 21.00 17.41 -0.70
N TYR A 204 20.28 16.32 -0.41
CA TYR A 204 19.32 15.64 -1.27
C TYR A 204 17.87 15.86 -0.77
N ALA A 205 17.61 16.85 0.09
CA ALA A 205 16.28 17.08 0.67
C ALA A 205 15.28 17.79 -0.25
N THR A 206 15.49 17.77 -1.58
CA THR A 206 14.54 18.33 -2.56
C THR A 206 14.37 17.42 -3.77
N PRO A 207 13.23 17.50 -4.49
CA PRO A 207 13.02 16.76 -5.73
C PRO A 207 14.06 17.02 -6.82
N ASP A 208 14.67 18.22 -6.82
CA ASP A 208 15.70 18.62 -7.79
C ASP A 208 17.07 18.04 -7.47
N THR A 209 17.28 17.55 -6.24
CA THR A 209 18.58 17.04 -5.77
C THR A 209 18.55 15.53 -5.51
N CYS A 210 17.44 14.95 -5.07
CA CYS A 210 17.30 13.51 -4.91
C CYS A 210 16.64 12.85 -6.13
N HIS A 211 17.43 12.09 -6.86
CA HIS A 211 17.01 11.43 -8.10
C HIS A 211 16.79 9.93 -7.91
N PRO A 212 16.04 9.26 -8.81
CA PRO A 212 15.89 7.81 -8.79
C PRO A 212 17.25 7.08 -8.87
N SER A 213 17.45 6.11 -7.99
CA SER A 213 18.64 5.24 -8.00
C SER A 213 18.37 3.93 -8.74
N VAL A 214 19.41 3.12 -8.97
CA VAL A 214 19.25 1.77 -9.51
C VAL A 214 18.33 0.90 -8.64
N TYR A 215 18.34 1.13 -7.32
CA TYR A 215 17.50 0.40 -6.37
C TYR A 215 16.04 0.87 -6.41
N SER A 216 15.77 2.18 -6.47
CA SER A 216 14.38 2.65 -6.61
C SER A 216 13.80 2.28 -7.98
N GLN A 217 14.61 2.28 -9.03
CA GLN A 217 14.21 1.82 -10.36
C GLN A 217 13.83 0.33 -10.38
N PHE A 218 14.47 -0.52 -9.56
CA PHE A 218 14.04 -1.91 -9.39
C PHE A 218 12.58 -1.99 -8.89
N PHE A 219 12.28 -1.28 -7.79
CA PHE A 219 10.91 -1.23 -7.26
C PHE A 219 9.93 -0.63 -8.26
N LYS A 220 10.33 0.46 -8.93
CA LYS A 220 9.47 1.16 -9.90
C LYS A 220 9.14 0.31 -11.11
N HIS A 221 10.13 -0.40 -11.65
CA HIS A 221 9.94 -1.26 -12.79
C HIS A 221 8.97 -2.41 -12.48
N ALA A 222 9.03 -2.93 -11.26
CA ALA A 222 8.16 -4.00 -10.82
C ALA A 222 6.74 -3.51 -10.47
N CYS A 223 6.65 -2.33 -9.84
CA CYS A 223 5.42 -1.75 -9.32
C CYS A 223 5.27 -0.28 -9.79
N PRO A 224 4.89 -0.05 -11.07
CA PRO A 224 4.93 1.29 -11.69
C PRO A 224 4.02 2.33 -11.04
N ARG A 225 2.99 1.88 -10.30
CA ARG A 225 1.98 2.72 -9.65
C ARG A 225 2.18 2.85 -8.14
N ALA A 226 3.31 2.38 -7.61
CA ALA A 226 3.69 2.58 -6.21
C ALA A 226 4.85 3.58 -6.14
N TYR A 227 4.98 4.28 -5.01
CA TYR A 227 6.17 5.07 -4.71
C TYR A 227 7.37 4.13 -4.57
N SER A 228 8.45 4.47 -5.26
CA SER A 228 9.71 3.72 -5.21
C SER A 228 10.83 4.43 -4.43
N TYR A 229 10.68 5.73 -4.19
CA TYR A 229 11.55 6.60 -3.39
C TYR A 229 10.76 7.88 -3.01
N ALA A 230 11.32 8.75 -2.17
CA ALA A 230 10.58 9.83 -1.51
C ALA A 230 9.93 10.85 -2.46
N TYR A 231 10.53 11.16 -3.61
CA TYR A 231 10.00 12.16 -4.56
C TYR A 231 9.43 11.54 -5.86
N ASP A 232 8.78 10.38 -5.74
CA ASP A 232 8.12 9.68 -6.86
C ASP A 232 6.67 10.14 -7.11
N ASP A 233 6.35 11.41 -6.86
CA ASP A 233 4.97 11.90 -6.83
C ASP A 233 4.26 11.79 -8.18
N LYS A 234 4.97 12.15 -9.27
CA LYS A 234 4.42 12.28 -10.63
C LYS A 234 3.66 11.05 -11.12
N THR A 235 3.98 9.87 -10.60
CA THR A 235 3.41 8.59 -11.07
C THR A 235 2.81 7.73 -9.97
N SER A 236 2.85 8.21 -8.72
CA SER A 236 2.57 7.38 -7.54
C SER A 236 1.54 7.99 -6.61
N THR A 237 1.25 9.29 -6.71
CA THR A 237 0.14 9.92 -5.99
C THR A 237 -1.17 9.73 -6.74
N TYR A 238 -2.19 9.23 -6.06
CA TYR A 238 -3.53 9.09 -6.61
C TYR A 238 -4.51 9.92 -5.81
N THR A 239 -5.51 10.46 -6.49
CA THR A 239 -6.56 11.25 -5.83
C THR A 239 -7.93 10.64 -6.05
N CYS A 240 -8.85 10.95 -5.14
CA CYS A 240 -10.25 10.63 -5.28
C CYS A 240 -11.08 11.56 -4.39
N ALA A 241 -12.37 11.71 -4.65
CA ALA A 241 -13.28 12.46 -3.78
C ALA A 241 -14.47 11.60 -3.39
N SER A 242 -14.82 11.62 -2.10
CA SER A 242 -15.99 10.94 -1.53
C SER A 242 -15.99 9.44 -1.82
N ALA A 243 -14.90 8.75 -1.47
CA ALA A 243 -14.74 7.33 -1.71
C ALA A 243 -14.55 6.52 -0.42
N ASP A 244 -14.99 5.27 -0.49
CA ASP A 244 -14.52 4.20 0.38
C ASP A 244 -13.29 3.53 -0.24
N TYR A 245 -12.46 2.89 0.58
CA TYR A 245 -11.22 2.27 0.10
C TYR A 245 -11.15 0.79 0.45
N LEU A 246 -10.80 0.00 -0.56
CA LEU A 246 -10.50 -1.41 -0.42
C LEU A 246 -8.97 -1.60 -0.42
N ILE A 247 -8.42 -2.06 0.70
CA ILE A 247 -6.99 -2.32 0.88
C ILE A 247 -6.81 -3.83 0.91
N ILE A 248 -6.14 -4.37 -0.11
CA ILE A 248 -6.01 -5.82 -0.32
C ILE A 248 -4.55 -6.21 -0.15
N PHE A 249 -4.27 -7.09 0.79
CA PHE A 249 -2.98 -7.76 0.94
C PHE A 249 -2.95 -9.05 0.14
N CYS A 250 -1.82 -9.31 -0.53
CA CYS A 250 -1.64 -10.40 -1.51
C CYS A 250 -2.79 -10.48 -2.54
N PRO A 251 -3.12 -9.38 -3.24
CA PRO A 251 -4.09 -9.44 -4.33
C PRO A 251 -3.71 -10.56 -5.29
N LEU A 252 -4.71 -11.31 -5.77
CA LEU A 252 -4.45 -12.31 -6.80
C LEU A 252 -3.83 -11.61 -8.01
N PRO A 253 -2.84 -12.23 -8.70
CA PRO A 253 -2.33 -11.67 -9.94
C PRO A 253 -3.52 -11.41 -10.86
N TYR A 254 -3.58 -10.19 -11.38
CA TYR A 254 -4.70 -9.67 -12.19
C TYR A 254 -4.74 -10.33 -13.58
N THR A 255 -4.74 -11.67 -13.66
CA THR A 255 -4.92 -12.41 -14.91
C THR A 255 -6.38 -12.41 -15.37
N SER A 256 -7.35 -12.07 -14.50
CA SER A 256 -8.67 -11.69 -14.98
C SER A 256 -8.71 -10.18 -15.25
N GLN A 257 -8.32 -9.79 -16.47
CA GLN A 257 -8.59 -8.48 -17.06
C GLN A 257 -10.05 -8.01 -16.87
N LYS A 258 -10.97 -8.90 -16.50
CA LYS A 258 -12.39 -8.66 -16.19
C LYS A 258 -12.64 -7.59 -15.11
N LEU A 259 -11.77 -7.45 -14.09
CA LEU A 259 -11.92 -6.42 -13.04
C LEU A 259 -11.43 -5.03 -13.46
N LEU A 260 -10.42 -4.96 -14.34
CA LEU A 260 -9.95 -3.70 -14.94
C LEU A 260 -10.78 -3.33 -16.18
N GLY A 261 -11.30 -4.28 -16.95
CA GLY A 261 -12.16 -4.01 -18.11
C GLY A 261 -13.56 -3.51 -17.73
N ALA A 262 -14.04 -3.86 -16.52
CA ALA A 262 -15.29 -3.34 -15.99
C ALA A 262 -15.17 -1.92 -15.40
N ARG A 263 -13.94 -1.39 -15.27
CA ARG A 263 -13.68 -0.03 -14.78
C ARG A 263 -12.88 0.73 -15.84
N LYS A 264 -13.37 1.87 -16.32
CA LYS A 264 -12.53 2.82 -17.05
C LYS A 264 -11.48 3.37 -16.07
N ASP A 265 -10.38 2.65 -15.85
CA ASP A 265 -9.25 3.14 -15.08
C ASP A 265 -8.53 4.20 -15.93
N GLY A 266 -8.48 5.44 -15.45
CA GLY A 266 -7.94 6.59 -16.19
C GLY A 266 -6.44 6.79 -16.03
N ALA A 267 -5.75 5.89 -15.33
CA ALA A 267 -4.33 6.03 -15.05
C ALA A 267 -3.45 5.74 -16.29
N PRO A 268 -2.40 6.56 -16.53
CA PRO A 268 -1.48 6.36 -17.66
C PRO A 268 -0.62 5.10 -17.56
N LEU A 269 -0.26 4.68 -16.33
CA LEU A 269 0.64 3.56 -16.09
C LEU A 269 -0.12 2.26 -15.78
N PRO A 270 0.43 1.09 -16.17
CA PRO A 270 -0.13 -0.20 -15.77
C PRO A 270 0.11 -0.46 -14.28
N LEU A 271 -0.81 -1.16 -13.62
CA LEU A 271 -0.64 -1.62 -12.21
C LEU A 271 0.54 -2.56 -12.02
N VAL A 272 0.87 -3.33 -13.04
CA VAL A 272 1.97 -4.28 -13.01
C VAL A 272 2.66 -4.26 -14.35
N ASN A 273 3.98 -4.25 -14.30
CA ASN A 273 4.77 -4.50 -15.49
C ASN A 273 4.71 -5.99 -15.86
N LYS A 274 4.15 -6.29 -17.03
CA LYS A 274 3.87 -7.68 -17.47
C LYS A 274 5.12 -8.56 -17.51
N THR A 275 6.28 -7.99 -17.80
CA THR A 275 7.56 -8.71 -17.85
C THR A 275 7.98 -9.24 -16.48
N MET A 276 7.52 -8.61 -15.41
CA MET A 276 7.83 -8.97 -14.01
C MET A 276 6.85 -9.99 -13.42
N MET A 277 5.75 -10.33 -14.12
CA MET A 277 4.78 -11.32 -13.63
C MET A 277 5.31 -12.77 -13.62
N TYR A 278 6.39 -13.06 -14.38
CA TYR A 278 6.87 -14.42 -14.65
C TYR A 278 8.16 -14.82 -13.93
N LEU A 279 8.71 -13.97 -13.05
CA LEU A 279 9.98 -14.24 -12.37
C LEU A 279 9.96 -15.46 -11.41
N LYS A 280 8.80 -16.10 -11.21
CA LYS A 280 8.67 -17.30 -10.36
C LYS A 280 8.88 -18.64 -11.08
N HIS A 281 9.10 -18.70 -12.40
CA HIS A 281 9.17 -19.98 -13.15
C HIS A 281 10.55 -20.40 -13.66
N SER A 282 11.59 -19.59 -13.53
CA SER A 282 12.92 -19.90 -14.07
C SER A 282 13.82 -20.60 -13.05
N GLY A 283 13.38 -21.73 -12.50
CA GLY A 283 14.14 -22.37 -11.41
C GLY A 283 13.86 -23.83 -11.10
N VAL A 284 13.29 -24.64 -12.01
CA VAL A 284 13.43 -26.12 -11.98
C VAL A 284 13.26 -26.66 -13.41
N SER A 285 14.37 -26.94 -14.09
CA SER A 285 14.38 -27.94 -15.16
C SER A 285 15.32 -29.05 -14.70
N SER A 286 14.74 -30.09 -14.09
CA SER A 286 15.42 -31.35 -13.83
C SER A 286 15.32 -32.19 -15.09
N SER A 287 16.36 -32.18 -15.91
CA SER A 287 16.55 -33.16 -16.98
C SER A 287 17.02 -34.49 -16.39
N THR A 288 16.12 -35.46 -16.33
CA THR A 288 16.47 -36.89 -16.22
C THR A 288 15.80 -37.63 -17.37
N ASP A 289 16.45 -37.58 -18.53
CA ASP A 289 16.12 -38.48 -19.63
C ASP A 289 16.88 -39.81 -19.46
N ARG A 290 16.09 -40.88 -19.43
CA ARG A 290 16.52 -42.27 -19.44
C ARG A 290 17.18 -42.58 -20.78
N ILE A 291 18.37 -43.16 -20.75
CA ILE A 291 18.98 -43.82 -21.91
C ILE A 291 18.73 -45.32 -21.79
N ALA A 292 18.07 -45.88 -22.81
CA ALA A 292 17.86 -47.30 -23.01
C ALA A 292 19.09 -47.95 -23.66
N GLU A 293 19.45 -49.16 -23.23
CA GLU A 293 20.45 -50.03 -23.86
C GLU A 293 19.93 -50.61 -25.19
N PRO A 294 20.80 -50.79 -26.21
CA PRO A 294 20.49 -51.64 -27.35
C PRO A 294 21.12 -53.05 -27.21
N LYS A 295 20.41 -54.03 -27.77
CA LYS A 295 20.92 -55.37 -28.12
C LYS A 295 21.97 -55.31 -29.23
#